data_AF-A0A9D6K677-F1
#
_entry.id   AF-A0A9D6K677-F1
#
_cell.length_a   1.000
_cell.length_b   1.000
_cell.length_c   1.000
_cell.angle_alpha   90.00
_cell.angle_beta   90.00
_cell.angle_gamma   90.00
#
_symmetry.space_group_name_H-M   'P 1'
#
loop_
_entity.id
_entity.type
_entity.pdbx_description
1 polymer ?
#
loop_
_entity_poly.entity_id
_entity_poly.type
_entity_poly.pdbx_seq_one_letter_code
_entity_poly.pdbx_strand_id
1 'polypeptide(L)' 'MGATLPEIKTKGWLALVKELGYAGATKFILLYETGQGDYTKERKELFKDITIEEIIKEIKAAKKG' A
#
# COMPACT_ATOMS: atom_id res chain seq x y z
N MET A 1 22.17 -23.73 -1.49
CA MET A 1 21.33 -22.92 -2.40
C MET A 1 20.94 -21.65 -1.66
N GLY A 2 21.21 -20.47 -2.23
CA GLY A 2 20.82 -19.20 -1.62
C GLY A 2 19.33 -18.92 -1.79
N ALA A 3 18.81 -17.97 -1.02
CA ALA A 3 17.43 -17.50 -1.21
C ALA A 3 17.28 -16.82 -2.58
N THR A 4 16.16 -17.05 -3.24
CA THR A 4 15.77 -16.40 -4.49
C THR A 4 15.44 -14.93 -4.26
N LEU A 5 15.44 -14.12 -5.33
CA LEU A 5 15.07 -12.70 -5.23
C LEU A 5 13.67 -12.46 -4.62
N PRO A 6 12.62 -13.22 -4.99
CA PRO A 6 11.32 -13.11 -4.32
C PRO A 6 11.39 -13.41 -2.83
N GLU A 7 12.10 -14.46 -2.43
CA GLU A 7 12.25 -14.82 -1.01
C GLU A 7 13.00 -13.75 -0.22
N ILE A 8 14.03 -13.12 -0.81
CA ILE A 8 14.75 -11.99 -0.20
C ILE A 8 13.80 -10.80 -0.03
N LYS A 9 13.00 -10.46 -1.04
CA LYS A 9 12.01 -9.37 -0.95
C LYS A 9 10.98 -9.62 0.16
N THR A 10 10.41 -10.82 0.21
CA THR A 10 9.43 -11.19 1.25
C THR A 10 10.06 -11.13 2.64
N LYS A 11 11.27 -11.68 2.82
CA LYS A 11 11.97 -11.65 4.11
C LYS A 11 12.32 -10.21 4.54
N GLY A 12 12.78 -9.38 3.62
CA GLY A 12 13.06 -7.97 3.88
C GLY A 12 11.81 -7.19 4.30
N TRP A 13 10.70 -7.39 3.59
CA TRP A 13 9.42 -6.79 3.94
C TRP A 13 8.96 -7.21 5.36
N LEU A 14 8.98 -8.50 5.66
CA LEU A 14 8.59 -9.01 6.97
C LEU A 14 9.46 -8.47 8.10
N ALA A 15 10.78 -8.33 7.87
CA ALA A 15 11.69 -7.72 8.84
C ALA A 15 11.35 -6.25 9.09
N LEU A 16 11.07 -5.47 8.04
CA LEU A 16 10.66 -4.07 8.17
C LEU A 16 9.33 -3.93 8.91
N VAL A 17 8.34 -4.76 8.58
CA VAL A 17 7.03 -4.75 9.26
C VAL A 17 7.17 -5.10 10.73
N LYS A 18 8.03 -6.07 11.07
CA LYS A 18 8.27 -6.47 12.46
C LYS A 18 8.81 -5.30 13.30
N GLU A 19 9.74 -4.52 12.77
CA GLU A 19 10.40 -3.45 13.54
C GLU A 19 9.67 -2.10 13.47
N LEU A 20 9.00 -1.80 12.36
CA LEU A 20 8.45 -0.47 12.08
C LEU A 20 6.92 -0.44 11.98
N GLY A 21 6.27 -1.60 12.00
CA GLY A 21 4.87 -1.77 11.61
C GLY A 21 4.65 -1.50 10.11
N TYR A 22 3.44 -1.79 9.62
CA TYR A 22 3.11 -1.62 8.20
C TYR A 22 3.33 -0.19 7.70
N ALA A 23 2.88 0.82 8.46
CA ALA A 23 3.02 2.22 8.06
C ALA A 23 4.48 2.68 8.01
N GLY A 24 5.31 2.27 8.98
CA GLY A 24 6.72 2.60 9.01
C GLY A 24 7.51 1.87 7.92
N ALA A 25 7.24 0.60 7.70
CA ALA A 25 7.84 -0.20 6.63
C ALA A 25 7.57 0.39 5.24
N THR A 26 6.33 0.77 4.95
CA THR A 26 5.98 1.41 3.68
C THR A 26 6.70 2.74 3.49
N LYS A 27 6.74 3.61 4.52
CA LYS A 27 7.48 4.87 4.45
C LYS A 27 8.97 4.64 4.23
N PHE A 28 9.56 3.65 4.90
CA PHE A 28 10.95 3.29 4.72
C PHE A 28 11.25 2.94 3.25
N ILE A 29 10.43 2.10 2.62
CA ILE A 29 10.59 1.78 1.19
C ILE A 29 10.48 3.04 0.33
N LEU A 30 9.50 3.90 0.58
CA LEU A 30 9.30 5.16 -0.16
C LEU A 30 10.45 6.18 0.00
N LEU A 31 11.31 6.06 1.02
CA LEU A 31 12.49 6.91 1.15
C LEU A 31 13.60 6.55 0.14
N TYR A 32 13.66 5.29 -0.27
CA TYR A 32 14.74 4.76 -1.11
C TYR A 32 14.28 4.36 -2.51
N GLU A 33 13.00 4.05 -2.67
CA GLU A 33 12.37 3.95 -3.97
C GLU A 33 11.80 5.33 -4.30
N THR A 34 12.38 6.00 -5.29
CA THR A 34 11.91 7.28 -5.84
C THR A 34 10.48 7.21 -6.39
N GLY A 35 9.86 6.02 -6.39
CA GLY A 35 8.65 5.73 -7.13
C GLY A 35 8.89 5.87 -8.63
N GLN A 36 7.98 5.32 -9.42
CA GLN A 36 7.81 5.71 -10.81
C GLN A 36 6.35 6.06 -10.99
N GLY A 37 6.07 7.06 -11.82
CA GLY A 37 4.71 7.55 -12.02
C GLY A 37 4.37 8.77 -11.16
N ASP A 38 3.24 9.38 -11.49
CA ASP A 38 2.69 10.53 -10.80
C ASP A 38 1.44 10.07 -10.09
N TYR A 39 1.60 9.53 -8.88
CA TYR A 39 0.47 9.01 -8.10
C TYR A 39 -0.63 10.06 -7.91
N THR A 40 -0.30 11.35 -7.88
CA THR A 40 -1.32 12.40 -7.78
C THR A 40 -2.21 12.44 -9.03
N LYS A 41 -1.63 12.27 -10.22
CA LYS A 41 -2.39 12.16 -11.48
C LYS A 41 -3.10 10.81 -11.58
N GLU A 42 -2.39 9.72 -11.31
CA GLU A 42 -2.94 8.36 -11.42
C GLU A 42 -4.11 8.14 -10.45
N ARG A 43 -4.00 8.64 -9.21
CA ARG A 43 -5.09 8.60 -8.23
C ARG A 43 -6.31 9.37 -8.74
N LYS A 44 -6.14 10.53 -9.38
CA LYS A 44 -7.28 11.27 -9.92
C LYS A 44 -8.03 10.46 -10.97
N GLU A 45 -7.31 9.75 -11.84
CA GLU A 45 -7.93 8.91 -12.86
C GLU A 45 -8.58 7.66 -12.26
N LEU A 46 -7.89 6.96 -11.36
CA LEU A 46 -8.38 5.75 -10.69
C LEU A 46 -9.68 5.98 -9.90
N PHE A 47 -9.81 7.16 -9.29
CA PHE A 47 -10.94 7.51 -8.41
C PHE A 47 -11.88 8.54 -9.03
N LYS A 48 -11.80 8.81 -10.34
CA LYS A 48 -12.59 9.87 -11.00
C LYS A 48 -14.11 9.68 -10.86
N ASP A 49 -14.53 8.43 -10.78
CA ASP A 49 -15.94 8.03 -10.73
C ASP A 49 -16.39 7.66 -9.30
N ILE A 50 -15.51 7.79 -8.29
CA ILE A 50 -15.80 7.40 -6.92
C ILE A 50 -16.19 8.63 -6.10
N THR A 51 -17.40 8.62 -5.56
CA THR A 51 -17.89 9.67 -4.67
C THR A 51 -17.66 9.33 -3.19
N ILE A 52 -17.53 10.35 -2.34
CA ILE A 52 -17.39 10.16 -0.89
C ILE A 52 -18.64 9.49 -0.31
N GLU A 53 -19.81 9.81 -0.86
CA GLU A 53 -21.10 9.26 -0.49
C GLU A 53 -21.15 7.74 -0.72
N GLU A 54 -20.62 7.25 -1.84
CA GLU A 54 -20.51 5.82 -2.15
C GLU A 54 -19.57 5.11 -1.18
N ILE A 55 -18.39 5.68 -0.90
CA ILE A 55 -17.44 5.12 0.07
C ILE A 55 -18.09 4.99 1.46
N ILE A 56 -18.80 6.02 1.93
CA ILE A 56 -19.49 6.00 3.22
C ILE A 56 -20.58 4.92 3.23
N LYS A 57 -21.30 4.73 2.12
CA LYS A 57 -22.33 3.71 2.00
C LYS A 57 -21.74 2.30 2.09
N GLU A 58 -20.62 2.03 1.42
CA GLU A 58 -19.92 0.74 1.47
C GLU A 58 -19.41 0.43 2.88
N ILE A 59 -18.77 1.40 3.55
CA ILE A 59 -18.29 1.22 4.93
C ILE A 59 -19.44 0.88 5.89
N LYS A 60 -20.59 1.55 5.75
CA LYS A 60 -21.78 1.27 6.57
C LYS A 60 -22.38 -0.11 6.28
N ALA A 61 -22.34 -0.56 5.02
CA ALA A 61 -22.79 -1.89 4.64
C ALA A 61 -21.86 -2.98 5.22
N ALA A 62 -20.55 -2.78 5.15
CA ALA A 62 -19.55 -3.71 5.68
C ALA A 62 -19.59 -3.85 7.21
N LYS A 63 -20.02 -2.81 7.95
CA LYS A 63 -20.23 -2.87 9.40
C LYS A 63 -21.55 -3.53 9.83
N LYS A 64 -22.45 -3.81 8.88
CA LYS A 64 -23.77 -4.43 9.14
C LYS A 64 -23.76 -5.95 8.99
N GLY A 65 -22.64 -6.55 8.60
CA GLY A 65 -22.37 -8.00 8.66
C GLY A 65 -21.32 -8.30 9.72
#